data_AF-A0A918PB35-F1
#
_entry.id   AF-A0A918PB35-F1
#
_cell.length_a   1.000
_cell.length_b   1.000
_cell.length_c   1.000
_cell.angle_alpha   90.00
_cell.angle_beta   90.00
_cell.angle_gamma   90.00
#
_symmetry.space_group_name_H-M   'P 1'
#
loop_
_entity.id
_entity.type
_entity.pdbx_description
1 polymer ?
#
loop_
_entity_poly.entity_id
_entity_poly.type
_entity_poly.pdbx_seq_one_letter_code
_entity_poly.pdbx_strand_id
1 'polypeptide(L)' 'MAEGDLPVSVWRRSSACDPVDCVEVALVQGEVRVRDSQRPTLADLTVCPESWETFLQYLCPRHLKGEIRTTIVGLDRGER' A
#
# COMPACT_ATOMS: atom_id res chain seq x y z
N MET A 1 -13.72 -6.64 28.99
CA MET A 1 -13.00 -7.24 27.85
C MET A 1 -12.16 -6.12 27.29
N ALA A 2 -10.82 -6.23 27.38
CA ALA A 2 -9.92 -5.17 26.97
C ALA A 2 -9.73 -5.28 25.44
N GLU A 3 -10.55 -4.53 24.69
CA GLU A 3 -10.23 -4.22 23.30
C GLU A 3 -9.06 -3.24 23.34
N GLY A 4 -7.84 -3.81 23.28
CA GLY A 4 -6.63 -3.04 23.12
C GLY A 4 -6.78 -2.15 21.90
N ASP A 5 -6.48 -0.87 22.08
CA ASP A 5 -6.22 0.09 21.01
C ASP A 5 -5.03 -0.43 20.18
N LEU A 6 -5.31 -1.38 19.29
CA LEU A 6 -4.34 -1.84 18.30
C LEU A 6 -4.08 -0.64 17.40
N PRO A 7 -2.81 -0.38 17.03
CA PRO A 7 -2.49 0.75 16.16
C PRO A 7 -3.36 0.65 14.91
N VAL A 8 -4.25 1.62 14.75
CA VAL A 8 -5.13 1.73 13.58
C VAL A 8 -4.22 1.74 12.35
N SER A 9 -4.24 0.61 11.64
CA SER A 9 -3.48 0.47 10.41
C SER A 9 -4.10 1.42 9.39
N VAL A 10 -3.32 2.39 8.92
CA VAL A 10 -3.79 3.38 7.95
C VAL A 10 -3.73 2.75 6.56
N TRP A 11 -4.88 2.22 6.13
CA TRP A 11 -5.07 1.63 4.81
C TRP A 11 -5.19 2.70 3.73
N ARG A 12 -4.48 2.51 2.62
CA ARG A 12 -4.55 3.38 1.45
C ARG A 12 -5.02 2.59 0.24
N ARG A 13 -6.16 2.99 -0.32
CA ARG A 13 -6.72 2.43 -1.54
C ARG A 13 -5.92 2.85 -2.78
N SER A 14 -5.73 1.92 -3.71
CA SER A 14 -5.11 2.19 -5.01
C SER A 14 -5.94 3.18 -5.84
N SER A 15 -5.26 4.04 -6.58
CA SER A 15 -5.90 4.95 -7.55
C SER A 15 -6.23 4.27 -8.89
N ALA A 16 -5.58 3.15 -9.22
CA ALA A 16 -5.87 2.32 -10.40
C ALA A 16 -7.05 1.36 -10.14
N CYS A 17 -8.04 1.86 -9.41
CA CYS A 17 -9.23 1.13 -9.00
C CYS A 17 -10.31 1.28 -10.08
N ASP A 18 -10.43 0.27 -10.94
CA ASP A 18 -11.57 0.07 -11.84
C ASP A 18 -12.59 -0.82 -11.09
N PRO A 19 -13.91 -0.72 -11.36
CA PRO A 19 -14.99 -0.67 -10.35
C PRO A 19 -15.08 -1.83 -9.34
N VAL A 20 -14.39 -2.95 -9.57
CA VAL A 20 -14.41 -4.13 -8.71
C VAL A 20 -13.03 -4.67 -8.29
N ASP A 21 -11.92 -4.22 -8.85
CA ASP A 21 -10.59 -4.81 -8.57
C ASP A 21 -9.68 -3.82 -7.85
N CYS A 22 -10.14 -3.35 -6.69
CA CYS A 22 -9.43 -2.35 -5.92
C CYS A 22 -8.67 -3.01 -4.76
N VAL A 23 -7.40 -2.63 -4.61
CA VAL A 23 -6.55 -3.08 -3.50
C VAL A 23 -6.29 -1.93 -2.54
N GLU A 24 -6.12 -2.26 -1.26
CA GLU A 24 -5.63 -1.35 -0.24
C GLU A 24 -4.30 -1.85 0.31
N VAL A 25 -3.40 -0.91 0.62
CA VAL A 25 -2.08 -1.20 1.17
C VAL A 25 -1.90 -0.46 2.49
N ALA A 26 -1.35 -1.14 3.49
CA ALA A 26 -0.97 -0.56 4.78
C ALA A 26 0.43 -1.02 5.20
N LEU A 27 1.10 -0.18 6.00
CA LEU A 27 2.30 -0.57 6.73
C LEU A 27 1.89 -0.93 8.16
N VAL A 28 2.09 -2.19 8.55
CA VAL A 28 1.66 -2.73 9.84
C VAL A 28 2.83 -3.44 10.47
N GLN A 29 3.29 -2.94 11.62
CA GLN A 29 4.41 -3.52 12.37
C GLN A 29 5.69 -3.71 11.53
N GLY A 30 5.92 -2.81 10.57
CA GLY A 30 7.08 -2.87 9.67
C GLY A 30 6.84 -3.69 8.40
N GLU A 31 5.75 -4.45 8.29
CA GLU A 31 5.42 -5.24 7.11
C GLU A 31 4.44 -4.50 6.18
N VAL A 32 4.48 -4.84 4.90
CA VAL A 32 3.50 -4.35 3.92
C VAL A 32 2.33 -5.33 3.88
N ARG A 33 1.13 -4.82 4.13
CA ARG A 33 -0.12 -5.59 4.09
C ARG A 33 -0.93 -5.14 2.89
N VAL A 34 -1.39 -6.07 2.06
CA VAL A 34 -2.18 -5.81 0.86
C VAL A 34 -3.48 -6.58 0.94
N ARG A 35 -4.62 -5.89 0.79
CA ARG A 35 -5.93 -6.54 0.81
C ARG A 35 -6.83 -6.06 -0.31
N ASP A 36 -7.85 -6.85 -0.58
CA ASP A 36 -8.95 -6.47 -1.45
C ASP A 36 -9.86 -5.45 -0.74
N SER A 37 -10.13 -4.32 -1.39
CA SER A 37 -10.97 -3.25 -0.84
C SER A 37 -12.43 -3.66 -0.64
N GLN A 38 -12.93 -4.61 -1.43
CA GLN A 38 -14.30 -5.10 -1.33
C GLN A 38 -14.45 -6.20 -0.29
N ARG A 39 -13.34 -6.83 0.10
CA ARG A 39 -13.32 -7.92 1.08
C ARG A 39 -12.31 -7.66 2.22
N PRO A 40 -12.46 -6.54 2.97
CA PRO A 40 -11.49 -6.13 3.99
C PRO A 40 -11.43 -7.03 5.22
N THR A 41 -12.41 -7.94 5.38
CA THR A 41 -12.48 -8.92 6.48
C THR A 41 -11.80 -10.25 6.14
N LEU A 42 -11.44 -10.47 4.88
CA LEU A 42 -10.63 -11.63 4.50
C LEU A 42 -9.17 -11.42 4.90
N ALA A 43 -8.42 -12.53 4.92
CA ALA A 43 -6.99 -12.48 5.15
C ALA A 43 -6.31 -11.59 4.11
N ASP A 44 -5.45 -10.71 4.58
CA ASP A 44 -4.63 -9.85 3.75
C ASP A 44 -3.27 -10.50 3.47
N LEU A 45 -2.65 -10.13 2.35
CA LEU A 45 -1.34 -10.59 1.94
C LEU A 45 -0.26 -9.82 2.70
N THR A 46 0.60 -10.53 3.41
CA THR A 46 1.80 -9.95 4.03
C THR A 46 2.99 -10.05 3.09
N VAL A 47 3.68 -8.94 2.88
CA VAL A 47 4.84 -8.83 2.00
C VAL A 47 5.98 -8.19 2.78
N CYS A 48 7.14 -8.86 2.77
CA CYS A 48 8.36 -8.33 3.37
C CYS A 48 8.74 -6.98 2.73
N PRO A 49 9.20 -6.00 3.51
CA PRO A 49 9.54 -4.66 3.01
C PRO A 49 10.53 -4.69 1.85
N GLU A 50 11.58 -5.51 1.95
CA GLU A 50 12.64 -5.62 0.94
C GLU A 50 12.09 -6.13 -0.41
N SER A 51 11.13 -7.05 -0.35
CA SER A 51 10.45 -7.58 -1.54
C SER A 51 9.54 -6.53 -2.17
N TRP A 52 8.83 -5.75 -1.33
CA TRP A 52 8.01 -4.64 -1.78
C TRP A 52 8.84 -3.54 -2.44
N GLU A 53 9.98 -3.18 -1.87
CA GLU A 53 10.92 -2.22 -2.45
C GLU A 53 11.45 -2.70 -3.81
N THR A 54 11.84 -3.96 -3.91
CA THR A 54 12.30 -4.58 -5.17
C THR A 54 11.19 -4.57 -6.22
N PHE A 55 9.96 -4.87 -5.83
CA PHE A 55 8.79 -4.80 -6.71
C PHE A 55 8.57 -3.38 -7.24
N LEU A 56 8.63 -2.37 -6.37
CA LEU A 56 8.51 -0.97 -6.78
C LEU A 56 9.65 -0.53 -7.70
N GLN A 57 10.88 -0.98 -7.45
CA GLN A 57 12.04 -0.72 -8.32
C GLN A 57 11.82 -1.28 -9.74
N TYR A 58 11.25 -2.49 -9.84
CA TYR A 58 10.95 -3.12 -11.12
C TYR A 58 9.86 -2.38 -11.90
N LEU A 59 8.80 -1.93 -11.22
CA LEU A 59 7.67 -1.24 -11.86
C LEU A 59 7.95 0.23 -12.15
N CYS A 60 8.77 0.90 -11.34
CA CYS A 60 9.04 2.33 -11.43
C CYS A 60 10.54 2.63 -11.59
N PRO A 61 11.21 2.13 -12.65
CA PRO A 61 12.67 2.24 -12.81
C PRO A 61 13.17 3.70 -12.95
N ARG A 62 12.27 4.66 -13.21
CA ARG A 62 12.61 6.08 -13.43
C ARG A 62 12.45 6.99 -12.22
N HIS A 63 11.86 6.52 -11.11
CA HIS A 63 11.51 7.39 -9.97
C HIS A 63 12.51 7.38 -8.81
N LEU A 64 13.61 6.61 -8.90
CA LEU A 64 14.54 6.37 -7.78
C LEU A 64 15.91 7.04 -7.91
N LYS A 65 16.11 7.95 -8.89
CA LYS A 65 17.35 8.72 -8.98
C LYS A 65 17.21 10.02 -8.18
N GLY A 66 17.27 9.90 -6.86
CA GLY A 66 17.33 11.03 -5.93
C GLY A 66 16.24 10.97 -4.88
N GLU A 67 16.66 10.68 -3.65
CA GLU A 67 15.90 10.86 -2.40
C GLU A 67 14.63 9.99 -2.29
N ILE A 68 14.77 8.86 -1.61
CA ILE A 68 13.65 8.18 -0.96
C ILE A 68 13.14 9.09 0.16
N ARG A 69 12.47 10.20 -0.18
CA ARG A 69 11.49 10.78 0.74
C ARG A 69 10.38 9.76 0.77
N THR A 70 10.31 9.00 1.86
CA THR A 70 9.18 8.13 2.26
C THR A 70 7.90 8.95 2.20
N THR A 71 7.39 9.06 0.99
CA THR A 71 6.19 9.80 0.69
C THR A 71 5.43 8.84 -0.16
N ILE A 72 4.46 8.20 0.47
CA ILE A 72 3.30 7.68 -0.23
C ILE A 72 2.53 8.91 -0.75
N VAL A 73 3.15 9.68 -1.65
CA VAL A 73 2.55 10.77 -2.44
C VAL A 73 3.23 10.67 -3.79
N GLY A 74 2.45 10.24 -4.77
CA GLY A 74 2.92 10.07 -6.14
C GLY A 74 1.96 9.28 -7.01
N LEU A 75 0.65 9.34 -6.73
CA LEU A 75 -0.41 8.97 -7.68
C LEU A 75 -1.40 10.13 -7.78
N ASP A 76 -0.85 11.33 -7.99
CA ASP A 76 -1.60 12.46 -8.54
C ASP A 76 -0.91 12.79 -9.87
N ARG A 77 -1.54 12.44 -10.99
CA ARG A 77 -1.49 13.23 -12.22
C ARG A 77 -2.55 12.77 -13.23
N GLY A 78 -3.49 13.67 -13.47
CA GLY A 78 -4.19 13.88 -14.74
C GLY A 78 -5.62 13.33 -14.79
N GLU A 79 -6.62 14.02 -15.34
CA GLU A 79 -6.71 15.33 -15.97
C GLU A 79 -8.19 15.63 -16.24
N ARG A 80 -8.53 16.94 -16.18
CA ARG A 80 -9.78 17.66 -16.54
C ARG A 80 -10.72 18.03 -15.41
#